data_AF-X0WEW3-F1
#
_entry.id   AF-X0WEW3-F1
#
_cell.length_a   1.000
_cell.length_b   1.000
_cell.length_c   1.000
_cell.angle_alpha   90.00
_cell.angle_beta   90.00
_cell.angle_gamma   90.00
#
_symmetry.space_group_name_H-M   'P 1'
#
loop_
_entity.id
_entity.type
_entity.pdbx_description
1 polymer ?
#
loop_
_entity_poly.entity_id
_entity_poly.type
_entity_poly.pdbx_seq_one_letter_code
_entity_poly.pdbx_strand_id
1 'polypeptide(L)'
;ELEATAVLGRGKEHSKWSPCLAYYKYKPIVEISNKYDNAEAEACAKAFPKVFTIKNNKLIVNKDNLLKYDLAGVCADICKKGTIKIVEDDSNIIFYVESWGQLKPKKVVQASIDVLKEKFDEFTADIKKL
;
A
#
# COMPACT_ATOMS: atom_id res chain seq x y z
N GLU A 1 -44.19 -4.23 -6.14
CA GLU A 1 -43.27 -4.52 -7.26
C GLU A 1 -42.27 -3.38 -7.34
N LEU A 2 -40.99 -3.66 -7.59
CA LEU A 2 -39.93 -2.65 -7.71
C LEU A 2 -39.28 -2.81 -9.08
N GLU A 3 -39.31 -1.73 -9.86
CA GLU A 3 -38.58 -1.64 -11.12
C GLU A 3 -37.44 -0.64 -10.94
N ALA A 4 -36.25 -1.02 -11.41
CA ALA A 4 -35.06 -0.17 -11.37
C ALA A 4 -34.25 -0.33 -12.65
N THR A 5 -33.71 0.80 -13.14
CA THR A 5 -32.88 0.85 -14.35
C THR A 5 -31.42 1.02 -13.97
N ALA A 6 -30.55 0.13 -14.45
CA ALA A 6 -29.11 0.28 -14.33
C ALA A 6 -28.62 1.36 -15.32
N VAL A 7 -27.84 2.31 -14.83
CA VAL A 7 -27.22 3.37 -15.65
C VAL A 7 -25.73 3.43 -15.37
N LEU A 8 -24.97 3.78 -16.41
CA LEU A 8 -23.53 4.04 -16.28
C LEU A 8 -23.32 5.38 -15.57
N GLY A 9 -22.37 5.43 -14.64
CA GLY A 9 -22.01 6.63 -13.92
C GLY A 9 -20.56 6.58 -13.47
N ARG A 10 -20.11 7.64 -12.80
CA ARG A 10 -18.73 7.78 -12.32
C ARG A 10 -18.68 7.74 -10.80
N GLY A 11 -17.64 7.14 -10.23
CA GLY A 11 -17.42 7.15 -8.78
C GLY A 11 -17.35 8.54 -8.16
N LYS A 12 -17.00 9.58 -8.95
CA LYS A 12 -17.04 10.99 -8.55
C LYS A 12 -18.47 11.49 -8.26
N GLU A 13 -19.47 10.95 -8.94
CA GLU A 13 -20.88 11.34 -8.78
C GLU A 13 -21.50 10.61 -7.59
N HIS A 14 -21.19 9.33 -7.40
CA HIS A 14 -21.65 8.55 -6.27
C HIS A 14 -20.76 7.31 -6.04
N SER A 15 -20.52 6.96 -4.78
CA SER A 15 -19.66 5.83 -4.38
C SER A 15 -20.11 4.48 -4.96
N LYS A 16 -21.41 4.28 -5.18
CA LYS A 16 -22.02 3.10 -5.84
C LYS A 16 -21.44 2.79 -7.23
N TRP A 17 -20.87 3.77 -7.92
CA TRP A 17 -20.22 3.59 -9.23
C TRP A 17 -18.70 3.47 -9.13
N SER A 18 -18.11 3.48 -7.92
CA SER A 18 -16.70 3.13 -7.77
C SER A 18 -16.52 1.64 -8.08
N PRO A 19 -15.62 1.26 -9.01
CA PRO A 19 -15.45 -0.14 -9.41
C PRO A 19 -14.56 -0.96 -8.44
N CYS A 20 -13.85 -0.29 -7.54
CA CYS A 20 -12.89 -0.92 -6.63
C CYS A 20 -12.65 -0.10 -5.36
N LEU A 21 -11.99 -0.73 -4.38
CA LEU A 21 -11.16 -0.06 -3.38
C LEU A 21 -9.72 -0.04 -3.90
N ALA A 22 -9.10 1.13 -3.92
CA ALA A 22 -7.70 1.29 -4.30
C ALA A 22 -6.98 2.19 -3.30
N TYR A 23 -5.78 1.79 -2.91
CA TYR A 23 -4.92 2.56 -2.02
C TYR A 23 -3.46 2.19 -2.29
N TYR A 24 -2.55 3.00 -1.76
CA TYR A 24 -1.13 2.73 -1.84
C TYR A 24 -0.44 2.99 -0.51
N LYS A 25 0.73 2.39 -0.36
CA LYS A 25 1.66 2.65 0.73
C LYS A 25 3.05 2.85 0.14
N TYR A 26 3.86 3.70 0.74
CA TYR A 26 5.28 3.71 0.42
C TYR A 26 5.92 2.41 0.86
N LYS A 27 6.94 1.98 0.12
CA LYS A 27 7.66 0.76 0.45
C LYS A 27 8.39 0.96 1.78
N PRO A 28 8.13 0.13 2.80
CA PRO A 28 8.84 0.25 4.07
C PRO A 28 10.29 -0.19 3.93
N ILE A 29 11.18 0.54 4.60
CA ILE A 29 12.58 0.21 4.83
C ILE A 29 12.74 0.01 6.34
N VAL A 30 13.27 -1.14 6.73
CA VAL A 30 13.57 -1.43 8.14
C VAL A 30 15.06 -1.25 8.39
N GLU A 31 15.39 -0.27 9.22
CA GLU A 31 16.72 -0.02 9.74
C GLU A 31 16.81 -0.66 11.12
N ILE A 32 17.70 -1.64 11.28
CA ILE A 32 17.98 -2.27 12.58
C ILE A 32 19.19 -1.56 13.18
N SER A 33 19.06 -1.12 14.43
CA SER A 33 20.16 -0.48 15.15
C SER A 33 21.32 -1.46 15.37
N ASN A 34 22.55 -0.96 15.38
CA ASN A 34 23.72 -1.76 15.76
C ASN A 34 23.85 -1.94 17.28
N LYS A 35 23.01 -1.24 18.06
CA LYS A 35 22.99 -1.25 19.53
C LYS A 35 21.56 -1.49 19.99
N TYR A 36 21.29 -2.71 20.44
CA TYR A 36 20.05 -3.11 21.11
C TYR A 36 20.33 -4.25 22.08
N ASP A 37 19.45 -4.43 23.07
CA ASP A 37 19.52 -5.59 23.96
C ASP A 37 18.89 -6.83 23.29
N ASN A 38 19.48 -8.01 23.51
CA ASN A 38 19.01 -9.27 22.92
C ASN A 38 17.56 -9.57 23.34
N ALA A 39 17.18 -9.22 24.58
CA ALA A 39 15.81 -9.37 25.05
C ALA A 39 14.80 -8.53 24.23
N GLU A 40 15.22 -7.36 23.73
CA GLU A 40 14.38 -6.46 22.93
C GLU A 40 14.22 -7.00 21.50
N ALA A 41 15.29 -7.53 20.92
CA ALA A 41 15.23 -8.20 19.63
C ALA A 41 14.35 -9.46 19.68
N GLU A 42 14.44 -10.24 20.75
CA GLU A 42 13.56 -11.39 20.98
C GLU A 42 12.10 -10.97 21.14
N ALA A 43 11.81 -9.90 21.89
CA ALA A 43 10.46 -9.37 22.00
C ALA A 43 9.89 -8.93 20.64
N CYS A 44 10.70 -8.25 19.82
CA CYS A 44 10.32 -7.82 18.48
C CYS A 44 10.05 -9.03 17.55
N ALA A 45 10.94 -10.03 17.55
CA ALA A 45 10.75 -11.27 16.80
C ALA A 45 9.54 -12.07 17.28
N LYS A 46 9.22 -12.07 18.58
CA LYS A 46 8.04 -12.74 19.13
C LYS A 46 6.74 -12.03 18.76
N ALA A 47 6.74 -10.70 18.74
CA ALA A 47 5.58 -9.92 18.35
C ALA A 47 5.28 -10.03 16.84
N PHE A 48 6.33 -10.10 16.03
CA PHE A 48 6.22 -10.13 14.57
C PHE A 48 7.04 -11.28 13.96
N PRO A 49 6.71 -12.54 14.27
CA PRO A 49 7.54 -13.71 13.91
C PRO A 49 7.65 -13.97 12.42
N LYS A 50 6.72 -13.41 11.64
CA LYS A 50 6.75 -13.51 10.17
C LYS A 50 7.65 -12.45 9.53
N VAL A 51 7.94 -11.35 10.22
CA VAL A 51 8.69 -10.22 9.69
C VAL A 51 10.10 -10.19 10.27
N PHE A 52 10.27 -10.58 11.53
CA PHE A 52 11.54 -10.59 12.22
C PHE A 52 11.88 -11.99 12.73
N THR A 53 13.16 -12.35 12.62
CA THR A 53 13.69 -13.63 13.10
C THR A 53 15.05 -13.39 13.77
N ILE A 54 15.43 -14.23 14.71
CA ILE A 54 16.78 -14.21 15.31
C ILE A 54 17.65 -15.26 14.64
N LYS A 55 18.83 -14.88 14.17
CA LYS A 55 19.91 -15.83 13.81
C LYS A 55 21.22 -15.32 14.35
N ASN A 56 22.03 -16.19 14.96
CA ASN A 56 23.34 -15.85 15.54
C ASN A 56 23.26 -14.64 16.49
N ASN A 57 22.25 -14.60 17.36
CA ASN A 57 21.94 -13.48 18.26
C ASN A 57 21.75 -12.12 17.57
N LYS A 58 21.36 -12.12 16.29
CA LYS A 58 21.02 -10.90 15.55
C LYS A 58 19.61 -10.96 15.02
N LEU A 59 18.91 -9.83 15.16
CA LEU A 59 17.62 -9.58 14.52
C LEU A 59 17.80 -9.46 13.00
N ILE A 60 17.05 -10.26 12.26
CA ILE A 60 17.03 -10.29 10.80
C ILE A 60 15.61 -10.05 10.32
N VAL A 61 15.47 -9.15 9.35
CA VAL A 61 14.19 -8.86 8.71
C VAL A 61 13.95 -9.79 7.51
N ASN A 62 12.76 -10.35 7.42
CA ASN A 62 12.28 -11.05 6.25
C ASN A 62 11.66 -10.05 5.27
N LYS A 63 12.43 -9.72 4.21
CA LYS A 63 12.04 -8.72 3.21
C LYS A 63 10.75 -9.09 2.46
N ASP A 64 10.47 -10.38 2.24
CA ASP A 64 9.28 -10.82 1.49
C ASP A 64 7.98 -10.62 2.27
N ASN A 65 8.07 -10.66 3.60
CA ASN A 65 6.93 -10.45 4.47
C ASN A 65 6.74 -8.98 4.83
N LEU A 66 7.75 -8.13 4.62
CA LEU A 66 7.67 -6.70 4.86
C LEU A 66 6.53 -6.02 4.10
N LEU A 67 6.24 -6.50 2.88
CA LEU A 67 5.19 -5.98 2.01
C LEU A 67 3.79 -6.54 2.32
N LYS A 68 3.71 -7.57 3.17
CA LYS A 68 2.46 -8.30 3.45
C LYS A 68 1.79 -7.86 4.75
N TYR A 69 2.54 -7.24 5.66
CA TYR A 69 2.05 -6.83 6.97
C TYR A 69 2.10 -5.33 7.10
N ASP A 70 1.10 -4.78 7.78
CA ASP A 70 1.14 -3.38 8.17
C ASP A 70 2.08 -3.23 9.35
N LEU A 71 3.28 -2.72 9.07
CA LEU A 71 4.32 -2.53 10.07
C LEU A 71 4.33 -1.12 10.64
N ALA A 72 3.65 -0.19 9.96
CA ALA A 72 3.55 1.18 10.41
C ALA A 72 2.67 1.26 11.68
N GLY A 73 3.12 2.03 12.67
CA GLY A 73 2.45 2.18 13.97
C GLY A 73 2.83 1.12 14.99
N VAL A 74 2.29 -0.10 14.88
CA VAL A 74 2.35 -1.11 15.96
C VAL A 74 3.76 -1.67 16.17
N CYS A 75 4.54 -1.80 15.09
CA CYS A 75 5.88 -2.36 15.17
C CYS A 75 6.86 -1.44 15.91
N ALA A 76 6.73 -0.13 15.70
CA ALA A 76 7.51 0.88 16.40
C ALA A 76 7.16 1.00 17.90
N ASP A 77 5.92 0.65 18.27
CA ASP A 77 5.46 0.67 19.67
C ASP A 77 5.93 -0.57 20.44
N ILE A 78 5.85 -1.76 19.82
CA ILE A 78 6.20 -3.02 20.49
C ILE A 78 7.71 -3.27 20.51
N CYS A 79 8.41 -2.98 19.41
CA CYS A 79 9.87 -3.06 19.39
C CYS A 79 10.40 -1.79 20.05
N LYS A 80 10.96 -1.94 21.26
CA LYS A 80 11.41 -0.83 22.11
C LYS A 80 12.13 0.27 21.31
N LYS A 81 11.85 1.52 21.67
CA LYS A 81 12.32 2.71 20.95
C LYS A 81 13.84 2.68 20.78
N GLY A 82 14.30 2.41 19.55
CA GLY A 82 15.73 2.35 19.19
C GLY A 82 16.23 1.01 18.67
N THR A 83 15.50 -0.11 18.82
CA THR A 83 15.92 -1.40 18.23
C THR A 83 15.74 -1.40 16.71
N ILE A 84 14.60 -0.91 16.24
CA ILE A 84 14.27 -0.79 14.82
C ILE A 84 13.73 0.61 14.52
N LYS A 85 13.93 1.06 13.28
CA LYS A 85 13.32 2.24 12.71
C LYS A 85 12.71 1.86 11.37
N ILE A 86 11.46 2.26 11.16
CA ILE A 86 10.76 2.06 9.89
C ILE A 86 10.76 3.40 9.16
N VAL A 87 11.31 3.40 7.96
CA VAL A 87 11.36 4.56 7.06
C VAL A 87 10.55 4.21 5.81
N GLU A 88 9.89 5.19 5.22
CA GLU A 88 9.17 5.03 3.97
C GLU A 88 10.06 5.47 2.80
N ASP A 89 10.16 4.63 1.77
CA ASP A 89 10.81 4.96 0.51
C ASP A 89 9.82 5.71 -0.40
N ASP A 90 9.99 7.03 -0.51
CA ASP A 90 9.12 7.90 -1.30
C ASP A 90 9.22 7.67 -2.82
N SER A 91 10.27 6.96 -3.26
CA SER A 91 10.48 6.59 -4.67
C SER A 91 9.76 5.31 -5.08
N ASN A 92 9.27 4.50 -4.12
CA ASN A 92 8.63 3.22 -4.39
C ASN A 92 7.28 3.11 -3.66
N ILE A 93 6.22 2.82 -4.43
CA ILE A 93 4.90 2.54 -3.87
C ILE A 93 4.51 1.07 -4.05
N ILE A 94 3.76 0.54 -3.08
CA ILE A 94 3.03 -0.70 -3.18
C ILE A 94 1.56 -0.33 -3.41
N PHE A 95 1.06 -0.64 -4.60
CA PHE A 95 -0.30 -0.29 -5.01
C PHE A 95 -1.25 -1.48 -4.83
N TYR A 96 -2.34 -1.29 -4.11
CA TYR A 96 -3.35 -2.32 -3.84
C TYR A 96 -4.65 -1.95 -4.53
N VAL A 97 -5.24 -2.93 -5.23
CA VAL A 97 -6.52 -2.78 -5.92
C VAL A 97 -7.39 -4.00 -5.65
N GLU A 98 -8.52 -3.75 -5.00
CA GLU A 98 -9.53 -4.75 -4.70
C GLU A 98 -10.81 -4.40 -5.45
N SER A 99 -11.21 -5.26 -6.38
CA SER A 99 -12.42 -5.06 -7.18
C SER A 99 -13.67 -5.54 -6.44
N TRP A 100 -14.80 -4.86 -6.65
CA TRP A 100 -16.11 -5.31 -6.19
C TRP A 100 -16.73 -6.43 -7.06
N GLY A 101 -15.98 -6.93 -8.06
CA GLY A 101 -16.37 -8.07 -8.90
C GLY A 101 -16.87 -7.69 -10.29
N GLN A 102 -17.24 -6.43 -10.53
CA GLN A 102 -17.71 -5.94 -11.84
C GLN A 102 -16.61 -5.99 -12.92
N LEU A 103 -15.36 -5.74 -12.52
CA LEU A 103 -14.18 -5.72 -13.40
C LEU A 103 -13.01 -6.44 -12.74
N LYS A 104 -12.12 -7.08 -13.51
CA LYS A 104 -10.87 -7.60 -12.95
C LYS A 104 -9.96 -6.43 -12.51
N PRO A 105 -9.20 -6.54 -11.39
CA PRO A 105 -8.32 -5.46 -10.91
C PRO A 105 -7.38 -4.89 -11.99
N LYS A 106 -6.76 -5.76 -12.79
CA LYS A 106 -5.92 -5.35 -13.94
C LYS A 106 -6.66 -4.45 -14.94
N LYS A 107 -7.94 -4.74 -15.21
CA LYS A 107 -8.75 -3.95 -16.14
C LYS A 107 -9.12 -2.60 -15.55
N VAL A 108 -9.38 -2.53 -14.24
CA VAL A 108 -9.62 -1.27 -13.53
C VAL A 108 -8.40 -0.35 -13.65
N VAL A 109 -7.20 -0.87 -13.37
CA VAL A 109 -5.95 -0.09 -13.51
C VAL A 109 -5.73 0.36 -14.95
N GLN A 110 -5.90 -0.53 -15.93
CA GLN A 110 -5.72 -0.17 -17.35
C GLN A 110 -6.68 0.96 -17.77
N ALA A 111 -7.97 0.83 -17.46
CA ALA A 111 -8.97 1.85 -17.78
C ALA A 111 -8.66 3.19 -17.07
N SER A 112 -8.14 3.16 -15.84
CA SER A 112 -7.73 4.38 -15.14
C SER A 112 -6.58 5.11 -15.82
N ILE A 113 -5.61 4.36 -16.40
CA ILE A 113 -4.48 4.93 -17.16
C ILE A 113 -5.00 5.52 -18.48
N ASP A 114 -5.90 4.83 -19.16
CA ASP A 114 -6.47 5.31 -20.43
C ASP A 114 -7.24 6.63 -20.22
N VAL A 115 -8.08 6.72 -19.17
CA VAL A 115 -8.77 7.95 -18.78
C VAL A 115 -7.79 9.08 -18.42
N LEU A 116 -6.65 8.75 -17.79
CA LEU A 116 -5.64 9.75 -17.46
C LEU A 116 -4.95 10.30 -18.72
N LYS A 117 -4.66 9.44 -19.71
CA LYS A 117 -4.11 9.86 -21.01
C LYS A 117 -5.08 10.76 -21.75
N GLU A 118 -6.34 10.36 -21.85
CA GLU A 118 -7.40 11.16 -22.49
C GLU A 118 -7.47 12.57 -21.88
N LYS A 119 -7.40 12.69 -20.56
CA LYS A 119 -7.37 14.01 -19.88
C LYS A 119 -6.14 14.85 -20.25
N PHE A 120 -4.97 14.25 -20.41
CA PHE A 120 -3.77 14.98 -20.83
C PHE A 120 -3.85 15.40 -22.30
N ASP A 121 -4.43 14.57 -23.16
CA ASP A 121 -4.65 14.89 -24.56
C ASP A 121 -5.66 16.03 -24.70
N GLU A 122 -6.78 15.99 -23.96
CA GLU A 122 -7.77 17.07 -23.86
C GLU A 122 -7.12 18.37 -23.40
N PHE A 123 -6.37 18.34 -22.29
CA PHE A 123 -5.66 19.51 -21.77
C PHE A 123 -4.70 20.11 -22.81
N THR A 124 -3.92 19.27 -23.49
CA THR A 124 -2.98 19.71 -24.52
C THR A 124 -3.71 20.33 -25.72
N ALA A 125 -4.84 19.75 -26.13
CA ALA A 125 -5.65 20.30 -27.22
C ALA A 125 -6.23 21.67 -26.85
N ASP A 126 -6.66 21.87 -25.61
CA ASP A 126 -7.19 23.15 -25.15
C ASP A 126 -6.10 24.22 -25.04
N ILE A 127 -4.90 23.86 -24.59
CA ILE A 127 -3.75 24.79 -24.59
C ILE A 127 -3.40 25.27 -26.00
N LYS A 128 -3.50 24.41 -27.03
CA LYS A 128 -3.22 24.81 -28.41
C LYS A 128 -4.24 25.78 -29.02
N LYS A 129 -5.40 25.93 -28.40
CA LYS A 129 -6.47 26.85 -28.86
C LYS A 129 -6.34 28.25 -28.25
N LEU A 130 -5.51 28.41 -27.22
CA LEU A 130 -5.13 29.70 -26.65
C LEU A 130 -4.12 30.40 -27.55
#